data_AF-A0A840HIL3-F1
#
_entry.id   AF-A0A840HIL3-F1
#
_cell.length_a   1.000
_cell.length_b   1.000
_cell.length_c   1.000
_cell.angle_alpha   90.00
_cell.angle_beta   90.00
_cell.angle_gamma   90.00
#
_symmetry.space_group_name_H-M   'P 1'
#
loop_
_entity.id
_entity.type
_entity.pdbx_description
1 polymer ?
#
loop_
_entity_poly.entity_id
_entity_poly.type
_entity_poly.pdbx_seq_one_letter_code
_entity_poly.pdbx_strand_id
1 'polypeptide(L)' 'MSIDGISLEISIALVDELEVGDCVLVHVGYALAKIDPMEAKRTLELLQELGSAGERRS' A
#
# COMPACT_ATOMS: atom_id res chain seq x y z
N MET A 1 3.43 2.91 -12.40
CA MET A 1 3.94 2.60 -11.05
C MET A 1 4.04 1.09 -10.95
N SER A 2 5.24 0.55 -10.70
CA SER A 2 5.44 -0.91 -10.64
C SER A 2 5.36 -1.35 -9.18
N ILE A 3 4.46 -2.27 -8.88
CA ILE A 3 4.30 -2.86 -7.55
C ILE A 3 4.97 -4.23 -7.64
N ASP A 4 6.12 -4.42 -6.99
CA ASP A 4 6.84 -5.73 -6.95
C ASP A 4 7.18 -6.33 -8.34
N GLY A 5 7.39 -5.48 -9.35
CA GLY A 5 7.62 -5.90 -10.75
C GLY A 5 6.35 -6.19 -11.55
N ILE A 6 5.18 -6.09 -10.92
CA ILE A 6 3.87 -6.21 -11.55
C ILE A 6 3.37 -4.81 -11.93
N SER A 7 3.02 -4.64 -13.20
CA SER A 7 2.30 -3.46 -13.69
C SER A 7 0.81 -3.72 -13.58
N LEU A 8 0.12 -2.94 -12.76
CA LEU A 8 -1.33 -3.03 -12.57
C LEU A 8 -1.98 -1.73 -13.04
N GLU A 9 -3.01 -1.84 -13.88
CA GLU A 9 -3.90 -0.72 -14.18
C GLU A 9 -4.95 -0.62 -13.08
N ILE A 10 -5.10 0.56 -12.48
CA ILE A 10 -6.04 0.82 -11.39
C ILE A 10 -6.86 2.09 -11.69
N SER A 11 -8.07 2.15 -11.16
CA SER A 11 -8.89 3.36 -11.23
C SER A 11 -8.54 4.31 -10.10
N ILE A 12 -8.29 5.57 -10.45
CA ILE A 12 -8.01 6.67 -9.51
C ILE A 12 -9.21 7.62 -9.34
N ALA A 13 -10.38 7.27 -9.88
CA ALA A 13 -11.55 8.15 -9.92
C ALA A 13 -12.10 8.57 -8.54
N LEU A 14 -11.63 7.94 -7.46
CA LEU A 14 -12.05 8.20 -6.08
C LEU A 14 -11.06 9.11 -5.32
N VAL A 15 -9.97 9.53 -5.96
CA VAL A 15 -8.91 10.31 -5.33
C VAL A 15 -8.58 11.50 -6.23
N ASP A 16 -8.85 12.70 -5.73
CA ASP A 16 -8.49 13.95 -6.40
C ASP A 16 -7.00 14.29 -6.22
N GLU A 17 -6.47 15.15 -7.10
CA GLU A 17 -5.13 15.76 -6.98
C GLU A 17 -3.98 14.74 -6.80
N LEU A 18 -4.02 13.68 -7.61
CA LEU A 18 -2.98 12.65 -7.62
C LEU A 18 -1.86 12.98 -8.62
N GLU A 19 -0.62 12.95 -8.14
CA GLU A 19 0.58 13.24 -8.92
C GLU A 19 1.55 12.06 -8.94
N VAL A 20 2.47 12.06 -9.91
CA VAL A 20 3.52 11.04 -9.99
C VAL A 20 4.43 11.17 -8.76
N GLY A 21 4.52 10.10 -7.98
CA GLY A 21 5.29 10.06 -6.73
C GLY A 21 4.41 9.94 -5.49
N ASP A 22 3.11 10.16 -5.61
CA ASP A 22 2.16 9.93 -4.51
C ASP A 22 2.06 8.45 -4.16
N CYS A 23 1.96 8.18 -2.85
CA CYS A 23 1.64 6.87 -2.32
C CYS A 23 0.12 6.77 -2.12
N VAL A 24 -0.50 5.69 -2.60
CA VAL A 24 -1.94 5.47 -2.46
C VAL A 24 -2.24 4.08 -1.91
N LEU A 25 -3.33 4.00 -1.14
CA LEU A 25 -3.90 2.74 -0.73
C LEU A 25 -4.76 2.17 -1.88
N VAL A 26 -4.40 0.98 -2.36
CA VAL A 26 -5.12 0.28 -3.42
C VAL A 26 -5.96 -0.85 -2.85
N HIS A 27 -7.24 -0.91 -3.24
CA HIS A 27 -8.14 -2.00 -2.89
C HIS A 27 -8.95 -2.44 -4.10
N VAL A 28 -8.84 -3.72 -4.47
CA VAL A 28 -9.61 -4.36 -5.56
C VAL A 28 -9.54 -3.56 -6.88
N GLY A 29 -8.36 -3.02 -7.20
CA GLY A 29 -8.12 -2.26 -8.44
C GLY A 29 -8.52 -0.78 -8.39
N TYR A 30 -8.87 -0.25 -7.22
CA TYR A 30 -9.17 1.18 -7.02
C TYR A 30 -8.20 1.80 -6.02
N ALA A 31 -7.71 3.01 -6.32
CA ALA A 31 -7.10 3.85 -5.31
C ALA A 31 -8.22 4.40 -4.40
N LEU A 32 -8.07 4.19 -3.09
CA LEU A 32 -9.05 4.65 -2.10
C LEU A 32 -8.67 6.00 -1.50
N ALA A 33 -7.37 6.24 -1.27
CA ALA A 33 -6.86 7.46 -0.66
C ALA A 33 -5.36 7.62 -0.89
N LYS A 34 -4.88 8.87 -0.88
CA LYS A 34 -3.46 9.20 -0.69
C LYS A 34 -3.05 8.88 0.74
N ILE A 35 -1.85 8.35 0.91
CA ILE A 35 -1.27 8.03 2.21
C ILE A 35 0.14 8.59 2.30
N ASP A 36 0.57 8.93 3.51
CA ASP A 36 1.94 9.32 3.75
C ASP A 36 2.86 8.09 3.61
N PRO A 37 3.96 8.17 2.83
CA PRO A 37 4.83 7.02 2.59
C PRO A 37 5.56 6.55 3.86
N MET A 38 5.84 7.44 4.82
CA MET A 38 6.45 7.06 6.09
C MET A 38 5.46 6.32 6.98
N GLU A 39 4.19 6.74 7.02
CA GLU A 39 3.13 6.01 7.72
C GLU A 39 2.87 4.63 7.11
N ALA A 40 2.85 4.55 5.77
CA ALA A 40 2.71 3.29 5.05
C ALA A 40 3.84 2.33 5.42
N LYS A 41 5.08 2.82 5.43
CA LYS A 41 6.26 2.02 5.82
C LYS A 41 6.16 1.54 7.27
N ARG A 42 5.83 2.41 8.23
CA ARG A 42 5.68 2.01 9.64
C ARG A 42 4.61 0.94 9.83
N THR A 43 3.49 1.09 9.12
CA THR A 43 2.41 0.10 9.17
C THR A 43 2.89 -1.26 8.63
N LEU A 44 3.63 -1.26 7.51
CA LEU A 44 4.22 -2.46 6.94
C LEU A 44 5.27 -3.09 7.86
N GLU A 45 6.10 -2.30 8.53
CA GLU A 45 7.08 -2.77 9.53
C GLU A 45 6.35 -3.47 10.68
N LEU A 46 5.33 -2.83 11.24
CA LEU A 46 4.52 -3.40 12.32
C LEU A 46 3.81 -4.70 11.90
N LEU A 47 3.23 -4.73 10.69
CA LEU A 47 2.58 -5.94 10.16
C LEU A 47 3.56 -7.10 10.00
N GLN A 48 4.79 -6.81 9.57
CA GLN A 48 5.85 -7.82 9.49
C GLN A 48 6.24 -8.34 10.88
N GLU A 49 6.42 -7.45 11.86
CA GLU A 49 6.70 -7.85 13.25
C GLU A 49 5.60 -8.73 13.83
N LEU A 50 4.33 -8.39 13.57
CA LEU A 50 3.17 -9.18 14.01
C LEU A 50 3.08 -10.54 13.29
N GLY A 51 3.37 -10.58 11.98
CA GLY A 51 3.45 -11.83 11.22
C GLY A 51 4.53 -12.77 11.76
N SER A 52 5.71 -12.22 12.03
CA SER A 52 6.83 -12.95 12.64
C SER A 52 6.59 -13.39 14.08
N ALA A 53 5.71 -12.71 14.82
CA ALA A 53 5.27 -13.14 16.14
C ALA A 53 4.23 -14.28 16.08
N GLY A 54 3.49 -14.42 14.97
CA GLY A 54 2.48 -15.47 14.75
C GLY A 54 3.05 -16.84 14.37
N GLU A 55 4.27 -16.88 13.83
CA GLU A 55 4.95 -18.10 13.35
C GLU A 55 5.71 -18.87 14.44
N ARG A 56 5.78 -18.37 15.68
CA ARG A 56 6.32 -19.11 16.85
C ARG A 56 5.28 -20.04 17.53
N ARG A 57 4.22 -20.41 16.81
CA ARG A 57 3.20 -21.36 17.30
C ARG A 57 2.82 -22.36 16.22
N SER A 58 3.76 -23.21 15.81
CA SER A 58 3.49 -24.50 15.16
C SER A 58 4.61 -25.47 15.48
#